data_AF-A0A8T5UW75-F1
#
_entry.id   AF-A0A8T5UW75-F1
#
_cell.length_a   1.000
_cell.length_b   1.000
_cell.length_c   1.000
_cell.angle_alpha   90.00
_cell.angle_beta   90.00
_cell.angle_gamma   90.00
#
_symmetry.space_group_name_H-M   'P 1'
#
loop_
_entity.id
_entity.type
_entity.pdbx_description
1 polymer ?
#
loop_
_entity_poly.entity_id
_entity_poly.type
_entity_poly.pdbx_seq_one_letter_code
_entity_poly.pdbx_strand_id
1 'polypeptide(L)'
;MSDLPVEQTWMVLVELLSDLRKRNVEIDPDIPKDIRLAKTTINFYKVNPADPERLNEVKRINDFLNTAQSKLLDLAEEEGKEYVDQWIKKLTKASRGEKIYDLPDKKSEFVVGAPPGFSMVRVTFKIPLDEERIQDIAEYHNVIIEFLTDTIIAIYGDKQNIQDSLKEISSFFTEQIEND
;
A
#
# COMPACT_ATOMS: atom_id res chain seq x y z
N MET A 1 -7.87 -13.03 -9.53
CA MET A 1 -7.13 -12.97 -10.82
C MET A 1 -5.64 -12.97 -10.49
N SER A 2 -4.76 -13.54 -11.33
CA SER A 2 -3.31 -13.52 -11.06
C SER A 2 -2.81 -12.08 -10.95
N ASP A 3 -2.05 -11.77 -9.90
CA ASP A 3 -1.39 -10.47 -9.74
C ASP A 3 -0.65 -10.13 -11.03
N LEU A 4 -0.92 -8.95 -11.58
CA LEU A 4 -0.21 -8.53 -12.79
C LEU A 4 1.28 -8.38 -12.44
N PRO A 5 2.22 -8.72 -13.33
CA PRO A 5 3.65 -8.51 -13.08
C PRO A 5 3.96 -7.07 -12.64
N VAL A 6 3.23 -6.09 -13.18
CA VAL A 6 3.32 -4.67 -12.80
C VAL A 6 2.89 -4.37 -11.36
N GLU A 7 1.97 -5.15 -10.77
CA GLU A 7 1.58 -5.02 -9.36
C GLU A 7 2.67 -5.52 -8.43
N GLN A 8 3.33 -6.63 -8.80
CA GLN A 8 4.47 -7.15 -8.06
C GLN A 8 5.64 -6.17 -8.13
N THR A 9 5.97 -5.65 -9.33
CA THR A 9 7.02 -4.62 -9.50
C THR A 9 6.72 -3.38 -8.69
N TRP A 10 5.47 -2.89 -8.74
CA TRP A 10 5.03 -1.76 -7.93
C TRP A 10 5.27 -2.01 -6.43
N MET A 11 4.94 -3.20 -5.92
CA MET A 11 5.13 -3.53 -4.50
C MET A 11 6.61 -3.59 -4.11
N VAL A 12 7.50 -4.12 -4.98
CA VAL A 12 8.95 -4.07 -4.76
C VAL A 12 9.43 -2.62 -4.63
N LEU A 13 8.96 -1.70 -5.49
CA LEU A 13 9.33 -0.29 -5.43
C LEU A 13 8.82 0.41 -4.17
N VAL A 14 7.62 0.06 -3.70
CA VAL A 14 7.09 0.54 -2.41
C VAL A 14 7.96 0.06 -1.25
N GLU A 15 8.38 -1.20 -1.26
CA GLU A 15 9.28 -1.75 -0.24
C GLU A 15 10.65 -1.04 -0.26
N LEU A 16 11.25 -0.87 -1.44
CA LEU A 16 12.53 -0.16 -1.61
C LEU A 16 12.46 1.29 -1.13
N LEU A 17 11.43 2.04 -1.54
CA LEU A 17 11.18 3.40 -1.06
C LEU A 17 11.08 3.44 0.48
N SER A 18 10.38 2.48 1.06
CA SER A 18 10.18 2.42 2.51
C SER A 18 11.48 2.09 3.25
N ASP A 19 12.31 1.22 2.69
CA ASP A 19 13.61 0.86 3.27
C ASP A 19 14.62 2.01 3.19
N LEU A 20 14.71 2.71 2.05
CA LEU A 20 15.52 3.93 1.91
C LEU A 20 15.11 5.03 2.90
N ARG A 21 13.80 5.22 3.12
CA ARG A 21 13.31 6.15 4.15
C ARG A 21 13.73 5.76 5.56
N LYS A 22 13.70 4.47 5.90
CA LYS A 22 14.17 3.97 7.21
C LYS A 22 15.67 4.20 7.41
N ARG A 23 16.43 4.26 6.32
CA ARG A 23 17.86 4.58 6.29
C ARG A 23 18.15 6.08 6.33
N ASN A 24 17.11 6.93 6.40
CA ASN A 24 17.21 8.39 6.36
C ASN A 24 17.76 8.96 5.03
N VAL A 25 17.59 8.23 3.93
CA VAL A 25 17.90 8.74 2.58
C VAL A 25 16.86 9.81 2.20
N GLU A 26 17.33 10.95 1.69
CA GLU A 26 16.45 12.01 1.20
C GLU A 26 15.78 11.58 -0.11
N ILE A 27 14.46 11.67 -0.17
CA ILE A 27 13.66 11.19 -1.31
C ILE A 27 13.00 12.37 -2.02
N ASP A 28 13.29 12.52 -3.31
CA ASP A 28 12.60 13.46 -4.20
C ASP A 28 11.07 13.18 -4.19
N PRO A 29 10.21 14.20 -3.96
CA PRO A 29 8.76 14.04 -3.88
C PRO A 29 8.10 13.51 -5.16
N ASP A 30 8.74 13.59 -6.32
CA ASP A 30 8.23 13.00 -7.56
C ASP A 30 8.30 11.45 -7.55
N ILE A 31 9.23 10.84 -6.80
CA ILE A 31 9.33 9.37 -6.69
C ILE A 31 8.07 8.74 -6.07
N PRO A 32 7.64 9.11 -4.84
CA PRO A 32 6.42 8.55 -4.27
C PRO A 32 5.16 8.96 -5.05
N LYS A 33 5.19 10.09 -5.75
CA LYS A 33 4.12 10.52 -6.64
C LYS A 33 3.99 9.58 -7.84
N ASP A 34 5.08 9.22 -8.51
CA ASP A 34 5.07 8.28 -9.64
C ASP A 34 4.60 6.88 -9.20
N ILE A 35 5.07 6.39 -8.05
CA ILE A 35 4.62 5.11 -7.46
C ILE A 35 3.11 5.14 -7.18
N ARG A 36 2.58 6.24 -6.66
CA ARG A 36 1.14 6.40 -6.41
C ARG A 36 0.35 6.44 -7.72
N LEU A 37 0.84 7.20 -8.71
CA LEU A 37 0.18 7.30 -10.03
C LEU A 37 0.15 5.94 -10.73
N ALA A 38 1.24 5.18 -10.68
CA ALA A 38 1.29 3.81 -11.18
C ALA A 38 0.18 2.95 -10.56
N LYS A 39 0.01 2.98 -9.22
CA LYS A 39 -1.06 2.19 -8.55
C LYS A 39 -2.45 2.60 -9.01
N THR A 40 -2.71 3.90 -9.11
CA THR A 40 -4.01 4.40 -9.59
C THR A 40 -4.30 3.92 -11.00
N THR A 41 -3.32 4.01 -11.90
CA THR A 41 -3.47 3.58 -13.30
C THR A 41 -3.60 2.05 -13.41
N ILE A 42 -2.86 1.28 -12.61
CA ILE A 42 -3.03 -0.19 -12.51
C ILE A 42 -4.45 -0.54 -12.08
N ASN A 43 -4.97 0.11 -11.02
CA ASN A 43 -6.33 -0.15 -10.55
C ASN A 43 -7.36 0.21 -11.61
N PHE A 44 -7.17 1.32 -12.33
CA PHE A 44 -8.05 1.72 -13.44
C PHE A 44 -8.04 0.70 -14.58
N TYR A 45 -6.87 0.17 -14.95
CA TYR A 45 -6.72 -0.89 -15.94
C TYR A 45 -7.44 -2.18 -15.52
N LYS A 46 -7.29 -2.59 -14.25
CA LYS A 46 -7.91 -3.82 -13.70
C LYS A 46 -9.44 -3.80 -13.70
N VAL A 47 -10.09 -2.64 -13.76
CA VAL A 47 -11.56 -2.55 -13.80
C VAL A 47 -12.11 -3.21 -15.07
N ASN A 48 -11.50 -2.94 -16.22
CA ASN A 48 -11.88 -3.58 -17.49
C ASN A 48 -10.67 -3.65 -18.45
N PRO A 49 -9.85 -4.71 -18.36
CA PRO A 49 -8.64 -4.84 -19.19
C PRO A 49 -8.90 -4.95 -20.70
N ALA A 50 -10.12 -5.31 -21.11
CA ALA A 50 -10.47 -5.48 -22.52
C ALA A 50 -10.87 -4.17 -23.22
N ASP A 51 -10.96 -3.06 -22.48
CA ASP A 51 -11.29 -1.75 -23.02
C ASP A 51 -10.08 -1.13 -23.76
N PRO A 52 -10.22 -0.78 -25.06
CA PRO A 52 -9.17 -0.13 -25.83
C PRO A 52 -8.59 1.14 -25.21
N GLU A 53 -9.40 1.96 -24.52
CA GLU A 53 -8.90 3.16 -23.85
C GLU A 53 -7.98 2.80 -22.68
N ARG A 54 -8.28 1.71 -21.98
CA ARG A 54 -7.47 1.21 -20.84
C ARG A 54 -6.20 0.51 -21.29
N LEU A 55 -6.18 -0.11 -22.48
CA LEU A 55 -4.95 -0.68 -23.04
C LEU A 55 -3.86 0.38 -23.26
N ASN A 56 -4.25 1.62 -23.60
CA ASN A 56 -3.30 2.72 -23.75
C ASN A 56 -2.62 3.11 -22.42
N GLU A 57 -3.26 2.83 -21.28
CA GLU A 57 -2.73 3.14 -19.96
C GLU A 57 -1.59 2.19 -19.54
N VAL A 58 -1.43 1.03 -20.18
CA VAL A 58 -0.32 0.09 -19.90
C VAL A 58 1.04 0.76 -20.12
N LYS A 59 1.16 1.56 -21.18
CA LYS A 59 2.38 2.33 -21.44
C LYS A 59 2.67 3.29 -20.27
N ARG A 60 1.64 4.00 -19.82
CA ARG A 60 1.74 4.97 -18.73
C ARG A 60 2.13 4.33 -17.40
N ILE A 61 1.61 3.12 -17.11
CA ILE A 61 2.03 2.32 -15.96
C ILE A 61 3.53 2.06 -16.02
N ASN A 62 4.03 1.57 -17.17
CA ASN A 62 5.44 1.27 -17.34
C ASN A 62 6.32 2.52 -17.22
N ASP A 63 5.89 3.66 -17.78
CA ASP A 63 6.63 4.92 -17.68
C ASP A 63 6.80 5.34 -16.21
N PHE A 64 5.71 5.34 -15.41
CA PHE A 64 5.80 5.66 -13.98
C PHE A 64 6.68 4.68 -13.20
N LEU A 65 6.55 3.37 -13.46
CA LEU A 65 7.36 2.36 -12.77
C LEU A 65 8.83 2.47 -13.13
N ASN A 66 9.17 2.69 -14.40
CA ASN A 66 10.55 2.83 -14.86
C ASN A 66 11.21 4.10 -14.30
N THR A 67 10.50 5.22 -14.28
CA THR A 67 11.02 6.47 -13.69
C THR A 67 11.26 6.30 -12.19
N ALA A 68 10.31 5.71 -11.46
CA ALA A 68 10.49 5.44 -10.04
C ALA A 68 11.63 4.45 -9.78
N GLN A 69 11.73 3.37 -10.57
CA GLN A 69 12.76 2.36 -10.45
C GLN A 69 14.16 2.95 -10.67
N SER A 70 14.37 3.72 -11.74
CA SER A 70 15.67 4.35 -12.01
C SER A 70 16.11 5.21 -10.84
N LYS A 71 15.26 6.17 -10.44
CA LYS A 71 15.57 7.09 -9.34
C LYS A 71 15.83 6.38 -8.01
N LEU A 72 15.06 5.33 -7.70
CA LEU A 72 15.26 4.57 -6.46
C LEU A 72 16.52 3.71 -6.49
N LEU A 73 16.88 3.13 -7.63
CA LEU A 73 18.10 2.38 -7.78
C LEU A 73 19.33 3.30 -7.72
N ASP A 74 19.26 4.48 -8.32
CA ASP A 74 20.31 5.50 -8.24
C ASP A 74 20.58 5.89 -6.77
N LEU A 75 19.52 6.11 -5.96
CA LEU A 75 19.65 6.35 -4.53
C LEU A 75 20.18 5.13 -3.76
N ALA A 76 19.81 3.93 -4.18
CA ALA A 76 20.28 2.68 -3.57
C ALA A 76 21.76 2.40 -3.84
N GLU A 77 22.37 2.97 -4.88
CA GLU A 77 23.81 2.82 -5.16
C GLU A 77 24.67 3.36 -4.02
N GLU A 78 24.21 4.42 -3.33
CA GLU A 78 24.90 5.01 -2.18
C GLU A 78 24.98 4.05 -0.97
N GLU A 79 24.03 3.12 -0.86
CA GLU A 79 24.00 2.08 0.19
C GLU A 79 24.89 0.88 -0.11
N GLY A 80 25.46 0.83 -1.33
CA GLY A 80 26.43 -0.17 -1.76
C GLY A 80 25.87 -1.26 -2.67
N LYS A 81 26.79 -1.93 -3.37
CA LYS A 81 26.45 -2.88 -4.44
C LYS A 81 25.58 -4.05 -3.98
N GLU A 82 25.87 -4.64 -2.82
CA GLU A 82 25.07 -5.75 -2.29
C GLU A 82 23.62 -5.34 -2.03
N TYR A 83 23.41 -4.09 -1.58
CA TYR A 83 22.10 -3.51 -1.37
C TYR A 83 21.34 -3.34 -2.69
N VAL A 84 22.00 -2.85 -3.75
CA VAL A 84 21.37 -2.74 -5.08
C VAL A 84 21.05 -4.12 -5.66
N ASP A 85 21.97 -5.07 -5.56
CA ASP A 85 21.84 -6.41 -6.17
C ASP A 85 20.62 -7.17 -5.62
N GLN A 86 20.31 -7.06 -4.32
CA GLN A 86 19.09 -7.68 -3.77
C GLN A 86 17.79 -7.09 -4.35
N TRP A 87 17.75 -5.78 -4.62
CA TRP A 87 16.58 -5.12 -5.18
C TRP A 87 16.42 -5.44 -6.66
N ILE A 88 17.52 -5.41 -7.43
CA ILE A 88 17.52 -5.86 -8.83
C ILE A 88 17.02 -7.29 -8.94
N LYS A 89 17.44 -8.17 -8.03
CA LYS A 89 16.97 -9.56 -7.99
C LYS A 89 15.47 -9.66 -7.75
N LYS A 90 14.91 -8.90 -6.80
CA LYS A 90 13.44 -8.84 -6.56
C LYS A 90 12.70 -8.28 -7.80
N LEU A 91 13.16 -7.17 -8.36
CA LEU A 91 12.55 -6.54 -9.54
C LEU A 91 12.55 -7.48 -10.76
N THR A 92 13.64 -8.21 -10.98
CA THR A 92 13.76 -9.19 -12.07
C THR A 92 12.77 -10.35 -11.92
N LYS A 93 12.55 -10.83 -10.69
CA LYS A 93 11.53 -11.85 -10.41
C LYS A 93 10.13 -11.32 -10.69
N ALA A 94 9.83 -10.11 -10.19
CA ALA A 94 8.54 -9.46 -10.38
C ALA A 94 8.21 -9.26 -11.87
N SER A 95 9.18 -8.79 -12.67
CA SER A 95 9.01 -8.58 -14.10
C SER A 95 8.76 -9.87 -14.89
N ARG A 96 9.18 -11.03 -14.37
CA ARG A 96 8.91 -12.36 -14.94
C ARG A 96 7.54 -12.91 -14.55
N GLY A 97 6.78 -12.18 -13.74
CA GLY A 97 5.48 -12.63 -13.22
C GLY A 97 5.60 -13.59 -12.04
N GLU A 98 6.77 -13.69 -11.40
CA GLU A 98 6.89 -14.44 -10.15
C GLU A 98 6.12 -13.69 -9.03
N LYS A 99 5.33 -14.43 -8.26
CA LYS A 99 4.62 -13.88 -7.09
C LYS A 99 5.62 -13.74 -5.93
N ILE A 100 5.98 -12.49 -5.61
CA ILE A 100 6.89 -12.16 -4.49
C ILE A 100 6.08 -11.82 -3.24
N TYR A 101 4.98 -11.08 -3.41
CA TYR A 101 4.09 -10.68 -2.34
C TYR A 101 2.70 -11.26 -2.56
N ASP A 102 2.00 -11.52 -1.46
CA ASP A 102 0.58 -11.83 -1.49
C ASP A 102 -0.23 -10.54 -1.48
N LEU A 103 -0.64 -10.09 -2.67
CA LEU A 103 -1.41 -8.86 -2.80
C LEU A 103 -2.91 -9.18 -2.67
N PRO A 104 -3.64 -8.48 -1.78
CA PRO A 104 -5.07 -8.73 -1.65
C PRO A 104 -5.80 -8.32 -2.93
N ASP A 105 -6.61 -9.23 -3.48
CA ASP A 105 -7.41 -9.02 -4.71
C ASP A 105 -8.64 -8.12 -4.50
N LYS A 106 -8.64 -7.30 -3.43
CA LYS A 106 -9.82 -6.54 -3.03
C LYS A 106 -9.91 -5.23 -3.82
N LYS A 107 -11.06 -5.00 -4.45
CA LYS A 107 -11.37 -3.73 -5.11
C LYS A 107 -11.34 -2.61 -4.08
N SER A 108 -10.71 -1.49 -4.44
CA SER A 108 -10.76 -0.27 -3.65
C SER A 108 -12.18 0.31 -3.73
N GLU A 109 -13.04 -0.08 -2.79
CA GLU A 109 -14.37 0.51 -2.65
C GLU A 109 -14.27 1.91 -2.03
N PHE A 110 -15.06 2.84 -2.57
CA PHE A 110 -15.16 4.20 -2.05
C PHE A 110 -16.03 4.16 -0.79
N VAL A 111 -15.48 4.60 0.34
CA VAL A 111 -16.25 4.69 1.59
C VAL A 111 -17.03 6.00 1.57
N VAL A 112 -18.37 5.87 1.56
CA VAL A 112 -19.29 6.99 1.70
C VAL A 112 -19.57 7.22 3.19
N GLY A 113 -19.76 8.47 3.62
CA GLY A 113 -20.18 8.77 5.00
C GLY A 113 -19.12 9.32 5.96
N ALA A 114 -17.89 9.60 5.49
CA ALA A 114 -16.90 10.27 6.33
C ALA A 114 -17.43 11.62 6.84
N PRO A 115 -17.41 11.90 8.16
CA PRO A 115 -17.91 13.17 8.66
C PRO A 115 -17.06 14.33 8.11
N PRO A 116 -17.67 15.46 7.71
CA PRO A 116 -16.94 16.58 7.12
C PRO A 116 -15.84 17.09 8.05
N GLY A 117 -14.63 17.28 7.51
CA GLY A 117 -13.50 17.85 8.24
C GLY A 117 -12.57 16.82 8.90
N PHE A 118 -12.97 15.55 9.02
CA PHE A 118 -12.07 14.50 9.52
C PHE A 118 -11.21 13.86 8.43
N SER A 119 -10.01 13.46 8.83
CA SER A 119 -9.22 12.49 8.06
C SER A 119 -9.83 11.09 8.24
N MET A 120 -9.50 10.17 7.33
CA MET A 120 -9.98 8.78 7.41
C MET A 120 -8.90 7.79 7.00
N VAL A 121 -8.85 6.66 7.71
CA VAL A 121 -8.10 5.46 7.33
C VAL A 121 -9.02 4.24 7.40
N ARG A 122 -8.89 3.34 6.43
CA ARG A 122 -9.56 2.03 6.43
C ARG A 122 -8.56 0.93 6.75
N VAL A 123 -8.92 0.06 7.68
CA VAL A 123 -8.11 -1.10 8.06
C VAL A 123 -8.87 -2.37 7.69
N THR A 124 -8.17 -3.36 7.14
CA THR A 124 -8.72 -4.67 6.80
C THR A 124 -7.95 -5.75 7.56
N PHE A 125 -8.68 -6.57 8.32
CA PHE A 125 -8.18 -7.72 9.06
C PHE A 125 -8.42 -9.01 8.25
N LYS A 126 -7.65 -10.07 8.53
CA LYS A 126 -7.84 -11.39 7.91
C LYS A 126 -8.99 -12.15 8.58
N ILE A 127 -9.06 -12.08 9.90
CA ILE A 127 -10.14 -12.66 10.73
C ILE A 127 -10.98 -11.56 11.35
N PRO A 128 -12.26 -11.84 11.68
CA PRO A 128 -13.13 -10.91 12.38
C PRO A 128 -12.50 -10.35 13.66
N LEU A 129 -12.73 -9.08 13.92
CA LEU A 129 -12.31 -8.42 15.15
C LEU A 129 -13.54 -8.09 15.99
N ASP A 130 -13.48 -8.41 17.28
CA ASP A 130 -14.55 -8.10 18.21
C ASP A 130 -14.60 -6.59 18.47
N GLU A 131 -15.81 -6.02 18.42
CA GLU A 131 -16.06 -4.59 18.58
C GLU A 131 -15.62 -4.09 19.97
N GLU A 132 -15.81 -4.92 21.01
CA GLU A 132 -15.40 -4.57 22.39
C GLU A 132 -13.90 -4.28 22.48
N ARG A 133 -13.07 -4.93 21.65
CA ARG A 133 -11.61 -4.75 21.68
C ARG A 133 -11.14 -3.41 21.12
N ILE A 134 -11.98 -2.74 20.35
CA ILE A 134 -11.65 -1.49 19.67
C ILE A 134 -12.26 -0.29 20.39
N GLN A 135 -13.33 -0.49 21.17
CA GLN A 135 -14.07 0.60 21.79
C GLN A 135 -13.18 1.45 22.71
N ASP A 136 -12.35 0.83 23.55
CA ASP A 136 -11.42 1.53 24.44
C ASP A 136 -10.43 2.41 23.65
N ILE A 137 -9.97 1.93 22.49
CA ILE A 137 -9.07 2.67 21.60
C ILE A 137 -9.78 3.89 21.01
N ALA A 138 -11.03 3.73 20.59
CA ALA A 138 -11.85 4.80 20.03
C ALA A 138 -12.02 5.94 21.05
N GLU A 139 -12.37 5.57 22.29
CA GLU A 139 -12.56 6.52 23.39
C GLU A 139 -11.25 7.19 23.81
N TYR A 140 -10.17 6.42 23.99
CA TYR A 140 -8.88 6.94 24.47
C TYR A 140 -8.21 7.89 23.49
N HIS A 141 -8.23 7.58 22.19
CA HIS A 141 -7.61 8.42 21.16
C HIS A 141 -8.57 9.44 20.55
N ASN A 142 -9.81 9.51 21.02
CA ASN A 142 -10.85 10.40 20.50
C ASN A 142 -10.99 10.29 18.97
N VAL A 143 -11.25 9.05 18.51
CA VAL A 143 -11.53 8.71 17.11
C VAL A 143 -12.88 8.03 17.01
N ILE A 144 -13.53 8.16 15.85
CA ILE A 144 -14.73 7.38 15.53
C ILE A 144 -14.26 6.13 14.79
N ILE A 145 -14.65 4.95 15.26
CA ILE A 145 -14.36 3.69 14.57
C ILE A 145 -15.68 3.05 14.17
N GLU A 146 -15.84 2.80 12.87
CA GLU A 146 -17.04 2.22 12.29
C GLU A 146 -16.68 0.88 11.65
N PHE A 147 -17.40 -0.18 12.01
CA PHE A 147 -17.31 -1.48 11.34
C PHE A 147 -18.10 -1.42 10.04
N LEU A 148 -17.38 -1.47 8.91
CA LEU A 148 -17.99 -1.60 7.58
C LEU A 148 -18.39 -3.05 7.31
N THR A 149 -17.57 -3.99 7.82
CA THR A 149 -17.83 -5.43 7.90
C THR A 149 -17.08 -5.99 9.12
N ASP A 150 -17.29 -7.25 9.50
CA ASP A 150 -16.60 -7.89 10.63
C ASP A 150 -15.06 -7.85 10.54
N THR A 151 -14.52 -7.69 9.33
CA THR A 151 -13.08 -7.62 9.02
C THR A 151 -12.61 -6.27 8.53
N ILE A 152 -13.49 -5.27 8.41
CA ILE A 152 -13.13 -3.94 7.90
C ILE A 152 -13.65 -2.88 8.83
N ILE A 153 -12.73 -2.03 9.29
CA ILE A 153 -13.08 -0.83 10.05
C ILE A 153 -12.67 0.43 9.29
N ALA A 154 -13.42 1.50 9.48
CA ALA A 154 -13.06 2.86 9.11
C ALA A 154 -12.81 3.68 10.38
N ILE A 155 -11.68 4.40 10.42
CA ILE A 155 -11.26 5.24 11.53
C ILE A 155 -11.32 6.69 11.06
N TYR A 156 -12.08 7.52 11.76
CA TYR A 156 -12.22 8.95 11.49
C TYR A 156 -11.70 9.78 12.67
N GLY A 157 -11.01 10.87 12.36
CA GLY A 157 -10.52 11.79 13.36
C GLY A 157 -9.51 12.76 12.77
N ASP A 158 -8.85 13.52 13.63
CA ASP A 158 -7.71 14.33 13.22
C ASP A 158 -6.50 13.44 12.92
N LYS A 159 -5.59 13.95 12.08
CA LYS A 159 -4.43 13.18 11.60
C LYS A 159 -3.61 12.55 12.73
N GLN A 160 -3.41 13.27 13.84
CA GLN A 160 -2.64 12.79 14.98
C GLN A 160 -3.37 11.66 15.71
N ASN A 161 -4.66 11.84 16.02
CA ASN A 161 -5.48 10.84 16.69
C ASN A 161 -5.55 9.53 15.91
N ILE A 162 -5.72 9.62 14.58
CA ILE A 162 -5.68 8.44 13.70
C ILE A 162 -4.32 7.74 13.78
N GLN A 163 -3.21 8.49 13.79
CA GLN A 163 -1.88 7.89 13.88
C GLN A 163 -1.68 7.16 15.21
N ASP A 164 -2.16 7.72 16.31
CA ASP A 164 -2.00 7.12 17.63
C ASP A 164 -2.93 5.91 17.83
N SER A 165 -4.18 5.98 17.36
CA SER A 165 -5.10 4.83 17.36
C SER A 165 -4.58 3.69 16.48
N LEU A 166 -3.98 3.99 15.33
CA LEU A 166 -3.39 2.97 14.44
C LEU A 166 -2.20 2.24 15.07
N LYS A 167 -1.41 2.91 15.92
CA LYS A 167 -0.31 2.24 16.63
C LYS A 167 -0.84 1.19 17.59
N GLU A 168 -1.93 1.46 18.28
CA GLU A 168 -2.53 0.51 19.21
C GLU A 168 -3.24 -0.62 18.46
N ILE A 169 -4.05 -0.30 17.44
CA ILE A 169 -4.69 -1.30 16.56
C ILE A 169 -3.65 -2.21 15.90
N SER A 170 -2.41 -1.73 15.71
CA SER A 170 -1.37 -2.54 15.08
C SER A 170 -1.03 -3.82 15.86
N SER A 171 -1.27 -3.87 17.17
CA SER A 171 -1.04 -5.10 17.96
C SER A 171 -1.97 -6.24 17.55
N PHE A 172 -3.16 -5.93 17.05
CA PHE A 172 -4.09 -6.96 16.59
C PHE A 172 -3.60 -7.68 15.34
N PHE A 173 -2.71 -7.09 14.53
CA PHE A 173 -2.17 -7.76 13.34
C PHE A 173 -1.27 -8.94 13.68
N THR A 174 -0.62 -8.95 14.83
CA THR A 174 0.21 -10.10 15.24
C THR A 174 -0.64 -11.36 15.41
N GLU A 175 -1.84 -11.23 15.98
CA GLU A 175 -2.81 -12.33 16.13
C GLU A 175 -3.37 -12.83 14.78
N GLN A 176 -3.31 -11.99 13.74
CA GLN A 176 -3.70 -12.36 12.38
C GLN A 176 -2.65 -13.22 11.65
N ILE A 177 -1.41 -13.24 12.15
CA ILE A 177 -0.28 -13.97 11.56
C ILE A 177 -0.18 -15.37 12.19
N GLU A 178 -0.53 -15.54 13.47
CA GLU A 178 -0.42 -16.82 14.19
C GLU A 178 -1.51 -17.85 13.82
N ASN A 179 -2.53 -17.44 13.07
CA ASN A 179 -3.65 -18.30 12.65
C ASN A 179 -3.60 -18.73 11.16
N ASP A 180 -2.45 -18.55 10.48
CA ASP A 180 -2.17 -19.09 9.14
C ASP A 180 -1.45 -20.44 9.19
#